data_AF-A0A9D1ND66-F1
#
_entry.id   AF-A0A9D1ND66-F1
#
_cell.length_a   1.000
_cell.length_b   1.000
_cell.length_c   1.000
_cell.angle_alpha   90.00
_cell.angle_beta   90.00
_cell.angle_gamma   90.00
#
_symmetry.space_group_name_H-M   'P 1'
#
loop_
_entity.id
_entity.type
_entity.pdbx_description
1 polymer ?
#
loop_
_entity_poly.entity_id
_entity_poly.type
_entity_poly.pdbx_seq_one_letter_code
_entity_poly.pdbx_strand_id
1 'polypeptide(L)'
;MKKRLSILLLIVSVLVCSVFAASCANTDLVGSGDKTEVTVCTVRFITGEGSAVSNMVVDYGSVIESADKIATPTSPYYTFQGWYVDQECRQPVTFPYTVRKEVVNFFAKWERIGDFYTVTLRLNGGKVNATGATEDLSFHATREGNKGYLFYSNMIPKVSRSGYRLVDWYNEDGEGLLAKFGTSASIRISKDEVYTAKWEEVV
;
A
#
# COMPACT_ATOMS: atom_id res chain seq x y z
N MET A 1 45.25 85.52 -47.54
CA MET A 1 45.68 86.39 -46.40
C MET A 1 45.10 85.83 -45.11
N LYS A 2 45.94 85.62 -44.07
CA LYS A 2 45.71 85.77 -42.60
C LYS A 2 44.39 85.18 -42.02
N LYS A 3 44.31 84.30 -41.02
CA LYS A 3 45.07 84.01 -39.78
C LYS A 3 44.55 82.66 -39.22
N ARG A 4 45.41 81.72 -38.78
CA ARG A 4 45.63 81.23 -37.38
C ARG A 4 44.50 81.55 -36.37
N LEU A 5 44.08 80.68 -35.45
CA LEU A 5 44.90 80.06 -34.38
C LEU A 5 44.01 79.20 -33.43
N SER A 6 44.55 78.05 -32.97
CA SER A 6 44.37 77.28 -31.69
C SER A 6 42.95 76.91 -31.17
N ILE A 7 42.70 75.75 -30.55
CA ILE A 7 43.10 75.36 -29.18
C ILE A 7 42.71 73.88 -28.87
N LEU A 8 43.64 73.16 -28.20
CA LEU A 8 43.57 72.00 -27.25
C LEU A 8 42.85 70.65 -27.54
N LEU A 9 43.68 69.62 -27.81
CA LEU A 9 43.94 68.38 -27.03
C LEU A 9 42.97 67.94 -25.88
N LEU A 10 42.41 66.70 -25.94
CA LEU A 10 42.82 65.48 -25.18
C LEU A 10 41.74 64.35 -25.11
N ILE A 11 42.02 63.21 -25.79
CA ILE A 11 42.00 61.76 -25.39
C ILE A 11 40.85 61.29 -24.46
N VAL A 12 40.08 60.22 -24.79
CA VAL A 12 40.24 58.78 -24.40
C VAL A 12 39.26 57.95 -25.26
N SER A 13 39.71 57.15 -26.25
CA SER A 13 39.92 55.67 -26.21
C SER A 13 38.73 54.82 -25.73
N VAL A 14 38.04 54.10 -26.64
CA VAL A 14 37.66 52.68 -26.47
C VAL A 14 37.57 51.96 -27.83
N LEU A 15 38.08 50.73 -27.79
CA LEU A 15 38.38 49.74 -28.82
C LEU A 15 37.17 49.16 -29.57
N VAL A 16 37.46 48.71 -30.79
CA VAL A 16 36.63 47.97 -31.75
C VAL A 16 36.41 46.51 -31.30
N CYS A 17 35.21 45.95 -31.52
CA CYS A 17 35.06 44.54 -31.87
C CYS A 17 33.83 44.31 -32.77
N SER A 18 34.11 43.65 -33.88
CA SER A 18 33.33 43.42 -35.09
C SER A 18 32.39 42.22 -35.00
N VAL A 19 31.19 42.30 -35.56
CA VAL A 19 30.43 41.13 -36.01
C VAL A 19 29.74 41.46 -37.33
N PHE A 20 30.15 40.80 -38.42
CA PHE A 20 29.35 40.58 -39.63
C PHE A 20 29.80 39.29 -40.32
N ALA A 21 28.89 38.35 -40.50
CA ALA A 21 28.82 37.47 -41.67
C ALA A 21 27.42 36.85 -41.75
N ALA A 22 26.85 36.85 -42.96
CA ALA A 22 25.51 36.39 -43.30
C ALA A 22 25.56 35.20 -44.30
N SER A 23 24.41 34.50 -44.42
CA SER A 23 23.92 33.72 -45.59
C SER A 23 24.45 32.28 -45.76
N CYS A 24 23.74 31.24 -46.25
CA CYS A 24 22.32 30.89 -46.48
C CYS A 24 22.17 29.39 -46.86
N ALA A 25 21.03 28.76 -46.48
CA ALA A 25 20.25 27.65 -47.09
C ALA A 25 20.66 26.13 -47.04
N ASN A 26 19.68 25.36 -46.49
CA ASN A 26 19.12 24.02 -46.80
C ASN A 26 19.84 22.68 -46.48
N THR A 27 19.30 21.91 -45.53
CA THR A 27 18.46 20.68 -45.75
C THR A 27 17.98 20.12 -44.40
N ASP A 28 16.73 19.66 -44.36
CA ASP A 28 16.07 19.07 -43.21
C ASP A 28 16.79 17.82 -42.67
N LEU A 29 16.99 17.76 -41.35
CA LEU A 29 17.06 16.50 -40.63
C LEU A 29 16.23 16.61 -39.36
N VAL A 30 15.11 15.88 -39.41
CA VAL A 30 14.30 15.44 -38.29
C VAL A 30 15.20 14.89 -37.19
N GLY A 31 15.08 15.49 -36.02
CA GLY A 31 15.63 15.01 -34.77
C GLY A 31 14.76 15.53 -33.62
N SER A 32 13.44 15.44 -33.78
CA SER A 32 12.53 15.46 -32.63
C SER A 32 12.93 14.28 -31.78
N GLY A 33 13.81 14.52 -30.80
CA GLY A 33 13.99 13.63 -29.67
C GLY A 33 12.66 13.57 -28.95
N ASP A 34 11.81 12.66 -29.41
CA ASP A 34 10.63 12.24 -28.68
C ASP A 34 11.14 11.65 -27.37
N LYS A 35 11.20 12.49 -26.34
CA LYS A 35 11.21 12.01 -24.96
C LYS A 35 9.87 11.35 -24.78
N THR A 36 9.80 10.08 -25.17
CA THR A 36 8.71 9.20 -24.80
C THR A 36 8.69 9.17 -23.28
N GLU A 37 7.73 9.88 -22.70
CA GLU A 37 7.43 9.79 -21.29
C GLU A 37 6.89 8.37 -21.08
N VAL A 38 7.76 7.46 -20.65
CA VAL A 38 7.38 6.09 -20.34
C VAL A 38 6.43 6.17 -19.15
N THR A 39 5.14 6.05 -19.44
CA THR A 39 4.11 6.01 -18.41
C THR A 39 4.20 4.65 -17.75
N VAL A 40 4.80 4.60 -16.55
CA VAL A 40 4.85 3.39 -15.74
C VAL A 40 3.54 3.20 -14.96
N CYS A 41 3.08 1.96 -14.92
CA CYS A 41 1.86 1.55 -14.22
C CYS A 41 2.20 0.61 -13.07
N THR A 42 1.43 0.69 -11.98
CA THR A 42 1.53 -0.19 -10.82
C THR A 42 0.36 -1.16 -10.78
N VAL A 43 0.66 -2.45 -10.80
CA VAL A 43 -0.32 -3.51 -10.50
C VAL A 43 -0.17 -3.90 -9.03
N ARG A 44 -1.19 -3.61 -8.23
CA ARG A 44 -1.25 -3.90 -6.81
C ARG A 44 -1.99 -5.19 -6.56
N PHE A 45 -1.49 -5.99 -5.63
CA PHE A 45 -2.11 -7.24 -5.22
C PHE A 45 -2.68 -7.11 -3.82
N ILE A 46 -4.00 -7.09 -3.74
CA ILE A 46 -4.74 -7.00 -2.48
C ILE A 46 -5.05 -8.43 -2.05
N THR A 47 -4.18 -8.99 -1.22
CA THR A 47 -4.16 -10.43 -0.91
C THR A 47 -5.17 -10.86 0.15
N GLY A 48 -5.71 -9.94 0.96
CA GLY A 48 -6.64 -10.28 2.03
C GLY A 48 -6.07 -11.33 3.00
N GLU A 49 -6.72 -12.48 3.09
CA GLU A 49 -6.42 -13.60 4.00
C GLU A 49 -5.10 -14.36 3.71
N GLY A 50 -4.42 -14.03 2.60
CA GLY A 50 -3.19 -14.68 2.18
C GLY A 50 -1.92 -13.89 2.44
N SER A 51 -0.79 -14.59 2.32
CA SER A 51 0.55 -13.99 2.34
C SER A 51 0.68 -12.81 1.38
N ALA A 52 1.39 -11.76 1.78
CA ALA A 52 1.61 -10.58 0.94
C ALA A 52 2.29 -10.93 -0.39
N VAL A 53 1.85 -10.27 -1.46
CA VAL A 53 2.43 -10.37 -2.80
C VAL A 53 2.95 -8.99 -3.19
N SER A 54 4.20 -8.93 -3.63
CA SER A 54 4.82 -7.67 -4.07
C SER A 54 4.10 -7.10 -5.29
N ASN A 55 3.89 -5.78 -5.28
CA ASN A 55 3.34 -5.08 -6.45
C ASN A 55 4.26 -5.22 -7.66
N MET A 56 3.66 -5.26 -8.85
CA MET A 56 4.40 -5.20 -10.12
C MET A 56 4.41 -3.78 -10.66
N VAL A 57 5.53 -3.38 -11.25
CA VAL A 57 5.67 -2.14 -12.01
C VAL A 57 5.94 -2.52 -13.46
N VAL A 58 5.10 -2.05 -14.38
CA VAL A 58 5.13 -2.39 -15.80
C VAL A 58 4.86 -1.15 -16.65
N ASP A 59 5.26 -1.15 -17.91
CA ASP A 59 4.97 -0.03 -18.82
C ASP A 59 3.49 -0.01 -19.20
N TYR A 60 2.96 1.18 -19.46
CA TYR A 60 1.60 1.35 -20.00
C TYR A 60 1.43 0.53 -21.29
N GLY A 61 0.34 -0.23 -21.37
CA GLY A 61 0.05 -1.12 -22.49
C GLY A 61 0.69 -2.50 -22.39
N SER A 62 1.51 -2.77 -21.36
CA SER A 62 2.05 -4.12 -21.10
C SER A 62 0.94 -5.14 -20.93
N VAL A 63 1.21 -6.37 -21.39
CA VAL A 63 0.28 -7.50 -21.30
C VAL A 63 0.79 -8.50 -20.27
N ILE A 64 -0.06 -8.84 -19.31
CA ILE A 64 0.15 -9.98 -18.43
C ILE A 64 -0.50 -11.17 -19.11
N GLU A 65 0.31 -12.12 -19.60
CA GLU A 65 -0.18 -13.21 -20.45
C GLU A 65 -1.04 -14.22 -19.71
N SER A 66 -0.75 -14.46 -18.42
CA SER A 66 -1.37 -15.53 -17.66
C SER A 66 -1.16 -15.37 -16.15
N ALA A 67 -2.02 -16.05 -15.36
CA ALA A 67 -1.99 -15.97 -13.91
C ALA A 67 -0.70 -16.54 -13.28
N ASP A 68 0.00 -17.49 -13.93
CA ASP A 68 1.28 -18.04 -13.44
C ASP A 68 2.43 -17.03 -13.45
N LYS A 69 2.27 -15.90 -14.15
CA LYS A 69 3.23 -14.78 -14.09
C LYS A 69 3.11 -13.96 -12.82
N ILE A 70 2.10 -14.23 -12.00
CA ILE A 70 1.82 -13.53 -10.75
C ILE A 70 2.05 -14.51 -9.61
N ALA A 71 2.74 -14.06 -8.55
CA ALA A 71 2.91 -14.88 -7.36
C ALA A 71 1.54 -15.22 -6.75
N THR A 72 1.33 -16.49 -6.44
CA THR A 72 0.10 -16.96 -5.80
C THR A 72 0.23 -16.81 -4.29
N PRO A 73 -0.64 -16.02 -3.62
CA PRO A 73 -0.63 -15.93 -2.18
C PRO A 73 -1.04 -17.27 -1.56
N THR A 74 -0.61 -17.54 -0.34
CA THR A 74 -0.96 -18.77 0.39
C THR A 74 -1.61 -18.44 1.73
N SER A 75 -2.52 -19.29 2.19
CA SER A 75 -3.15 -19.20 3.50
C SER A 75 -3.33 -20.61 4.08
N PRO A 76 -3.08 -20.82 5.39
CA PRO A 76 -3.35 -22.12 6.03
C PRO A 76 -4.84 -22.39 6.22
N TYR A 77 -5.69 -21.37 6.12
CA TYR A 77 -7.13 -21.44 6.39
C TYR A 77 -8.00 -21.25 5.13
N TYR A 78 -7.40 -20.87 4.00
CA TYR A 78 -8.13 -20.60 2.76
C TYR A 78 -7.38 -21.11 1.53
N THR A 79 -8.16 -21.61 0.57
CA THR A 79 -7.73 -21.94 -0.78
C THR A 79 -7.87 -20.71 -1.67
N PHE A 80 -6.80 -20.33 -2.36
CA PHE A 80 -6.83 -19.24 -3.33
C PHE A 80 -7.66 -19.61 -4.56
N GLN A 81 -8.66 -18.81 -4.90
CA GLN A 81 -9.61 -19.06 -5.99
C GLN A 81 -9.34 -18.21 -7.25
N GLY A 82 -8.32 -17.35 -7.22
CA GLY A 82 -7.94 -16.47 -8.32
C GLY A 82 -8.01 -14.98 -8.00
N TRP A 83 -7.60 -14.19 -8.98
CA TRP A 83 -7.57 -12.72 -8.93
C TRP A 83 -8.81 -12.11 -9.56
N TYR A 84 -9.30 -11.00 -8.99
CA TYR A 84 -10.50 -10.28 -9.41
C TYR A 84 -10.19 -8.79 -9.58
N VAL A 85 -10.90 -8.10 -10.47
CA VAL A 85 -10.70 -6.65 -10.73
C VAL A 85 -11.52 -5.75 -9.81
N ASP A 86 -12.44 -6.33 -9.05
CA ASP A 86 -13.34 -5.66 -8.10
C ASP A 86 -13.16 -6.22 -6.69
N GLN A 87 -13.38 -5.37 -5.68
CA GLN A 87 -13.20 -5.74 -4.28
C GLN A 87 -14.23 -6.80 -3.83
N GLU A 88 -15.43 -6.78 -4.41
CA GLU A 88 -16.49 -7.76 -4.14
C GLU A 88 -16.24 -9.13 -4.77
N CYS A 89 -15.14 -9.28 -5.52
CA CYS A 89 -14.73 -10.52 -6.19
C CYS A 89 -15.83 -11.14 -7.07
N ARG A 90 -16.50 -10.29 -7.87
CA ARG A 90 -17.54 -10.68 -8.84
C ARG A 90 -16.99 -10.81 -10.26
N GLN A 91 -15.95 -10.06 -10.61
CA GLN A 91 -15.35 -10.01 -11.94
C GLN A 91 -13.93 -10.59 -11.91
N PRO A 92 -13.73 -11.85 -12.33
CA PRO A 92 -12.40 -12.45 -12.36
C PRO A 92 -11.50 -11.71 -13.36
N VAL A 93 -10.20 -11.61 -13.06
CA VAL A 93 -9.20 -11.15 -14.02
C VAL A 93 -9.16 -12.16 -15.16
N THR A 94 -9.41 -11.70 -16.37
CA THR A 94 -9.26 -12.50 -17.59
C THR A 94 -7.89 -12.22 -18.19
N PHE A 95 -7.16 -13.29 -18.49
CA PHE A 95 -5.86 -13.22 -19.15
C PHE A 95 -6.00 -13.59 -20.64
N PRO A 96 -5.21 -12.98 -21.55
CA PRO A 96 -4.21 -11.95 -21.28
C PRO A 96 -4.83 -10.62 -20.81
N TYR A 97 -4.18 -9.95 -19.86
CA TYR A 97 -4.65 -8.68 -19.29
C TYR A 97 -3.75 -7.52 -19.71
N THR A 98 -4.29 -6.54 -20.44
CA THR A 98 -3.56 -5.33 -20.84
C THR A 98 -3.68 -4.24 -19.77
N VAL A 99 -2.54 -3.76 -19.26
CA VAL A 99 -2.49 -2.69 -18.26
C VAL A 99 -2.69 -1.33 -18.95
N ARG A 100 -3.85 -0.69 -18.72
CA ARG A 100 -4.21 0.61 -19.31
C ARG A 100 -4.55 1.70 -18.29
N LYS A 101 -4.22 1.46 -17.02
CA LYS A 101 -4.41 2.42 -15.92
C LYS A 101 -3.10 2.55 -15.16
N GLU A 102 -2.79 3.75 -14.69
CA GLU A 102 -1.62 4.02 -13.85
C GLU A 102 -1.57 3.11 -12.62
N VAL A 103 -2.74 2.82 -12.03
CA VAL A 103 -2.87 1.85 -10.94
C VAL A 103 -3.99 0.86 -11.25
N VAL A 104 -3.67 -0.43 -11.17
CA VAL A 104 -4.62 -1.54 -11.26
C VAL A 104 -4.57 -2.31 -9.94
N ASN A 105 -5.71 -2.63 -9.36
CA ASN A 105 -5.80 -3.48 -8.17
C ASN A 105 -6.36 -4.85 -8.57
N PHE A 106 -5.64 -5.91 -8.23
CA PHE A 106 -6.14 -7.28 -8.28
C PHE A 106 -6.44 -7.76 -6.87
N PHE A 107 -7.68 -8.18 -6.64
CA PHE A 107 -8.18 -8.65 -5.36
C PHE A 107 -8.18 -10.18 -5.34
N ALA A 108 -7.57 -10.77 -4.31
CA ALA A 108 -7.55 -12.21 -4.15
C ALA A 108 -8.91 -12.71 -3.65
N LYS A 109 -9.48 -13.70 -4.33
CA LYS A 109 -10.63 -14.45 -3.83
C LYS A 109 -10.16 -15.70 -3.09
N TRP A 110 -10.86 -15.99 -2.01
CA TRP A 110 -10.54 -17.08 -1.11
C TRP A 110 -11.76 -17.97 -0.88
N GLU A 111 -11.53 -19.26 -0.77
CA GLU A 111 -12.50 -20.25 -0.29
C GLU A 111 -11.98 -20.83 1.02
N ARG A 112 -12.85 -20.92 2.02
CA ARG A 112 -12.49 -21.39 3.35
C ARG A 112 -12.11 -22.88 3.35
N ILE A 113 -11.00 -23.24 4.00
CA ILE A 113 -10.61 -24.64 4.21
C ILE A 113 -11.15 -25.11 5.56
N GLY A 114 -12.17 -25.98 5.51
CA GLY A 114 -12.73 -26.63 6.69
C GLY A 114 -13.30 -25.66 7.74
N ASP A 115 -13.47 -26.16 8.95
CA ASP A 115 -13.95 -25.38 10.07
C ASP A 115 -12.78 -24.74 10.82
N PHE A 116 -12.92 -23.47 11.15
CA PHE A 116 -12.14 -22.79 12.17
C PHE A 116 -13.06 -21.80 12.88
N TYR A 117 -12.53 -21.08 13.86
CA TYR A 117 -13.25 -19.99 14.50
C TYR A 117 -12.42 -18.73 14.43
N THR A 118 -13.10 -17.60 14.31
CA THR A 118 -12.50 -16.27 14.33
C THR A 118 -12.65 -15.63 15.70
N VAL A 119 -11.63 -14.91 16.12
CA VAL A 119 -11.70 -13.98 17.24
C VAL A 119 -11.48 -12.59 16.68
N THR A 120 -12.50 -11.74 16.77
CA THR A 120 -12.45 -10.36 16.31
C THR A 120 -12.30 -9.41 17.50
N LEU A 121 -11.32 -8.51 17.43
CA LEU A 121 -11.07 -7.47 18.42
C LEU A 121 -11.46 -6.11 17.84
N ARG A 122 -12.53 -5.51 18.39
CA ARG A 122 -12.94 -4.15 18.03
C ARG A 122 -12.18 -3.12 18.85
N LEU A 123 -11.40 -2.27 18.20
CA LEU A 123 -10.49 -1.33 18.88
C LEU A 123 -11.21 -0.20 19.63
N ASN A 124 -12.47 0.10 19.26
CA ASN A 124 -13.35 1.05 19.94
C ASN A 124 -12.66 2.41 20.22
N GLY A 125 -12.18 3.05 19.14
CA GLY A 125 -11.46 4.34 19.20
C GLY A 125 -9.98 4.23 19.59
N GLY A 126 -9.47 3.01 19.82
CA GLY A 126 -8.04 2.74 19.94
C GLY A 126 -7.36 2.50 18.61
N LYS A 127 -6.04 2.26 18.66
CA LYS A 127 -5.21 1.87 17.52
C LYS A 127 -4.18 0.81 17.92
N VAL A 128 -3.72 0.02 16.95
CA VAL A 128 -2.57 -0.89 17.12
C VAL A 128 -1.28 -0.08 17.22
N ASN A 129 -0.46 -0.32 18.25
CA ASN A 129 0.74 0.48 18.50
C ASN A 129 1.80 0.34 17.40
N ALA A 130 1.95 -0.86 16.85
CA ALA A 130 2.98 -1.15 15.87
C ALA A 130 2.68 -0.58 14.48
N THR A 131 1.40 -0.47 14.10
CA THR A 131 0.97 -0.14 12.73
C THR A 131 0.13 1.12 12.64
N GLY A 132 -0.41 1.61 13.76
CA GLY A 132 -1.39 2.70 13.78
C GLY A 132 -2.77 2.30 13.26
N ALA A 133 -3.02 1.02 12.94
CA ALA A 133 -4.29 0.55 12.42
C ALA A 133 -5.44 0.81 13.40
N THR A 134 -6.57 1.28 12.87
CA THR A 134 -7.79 1.62 13.62
C THR A 134 -8.96 0.68 13.33
N GLU A 135 -8.80 -0.22 12.36
CA GLU A 135 -9.80 -1.23 11.99
C GLU A 135 -9.86 -2.38 12.99
N ASP A 136 -10.96 -3.13 12.94
CA ASP A 136 -11.12 -4.37 13.70
C ASP A 136 -10.05 -5.40 13.31
N LEU A 137 -9.54 -6.12 14.30
CA LEU A 137 -8.53 -7.16 14.09
C LEU A 137 -9.19 -8.52 14.14
N SER A 138 -8.96 -9.36 13.14
CA SER A 138 -9.51 -10.72 13.11
C SER A 138 -8.40 -11.76 13.11
N PHE A 139 -8.55 -12.77 13.95
CA PHE A 139 -7.57 -13.84 14.15
C PHE A 139 -8.24 -15.21 14.03
N HIS A 140 -7.57 -16.15 13.39
CA HIS A 140 -8.02 -17.54 13.38
C HIS A 140 -7.54 -18.29 14.61
N ALA A 141 -8.47 -18.96 15.30
CA ALA A 141 -8.12 -19.90 16.36
C ALA A 141 -7.38 -21.10 15.76
N THR A 142 -6.31 -21.53 16.43
CA THR A 142 -5.44 -22.63 15.97
C THR A 142 -6.00 -23.97 16.41
N ARG A 143 -6.12 -24.93 15.48
CA ARG A 143 -6.55 -26.28 15.81
C ARG A 143 -5.41 -27.10 16.44
N GLU A 144 -5.51 -27.42 17.73
CA GLU A 144 -4.57 -28.28 18.44
C GLU A 144 -5.21 -29.64 18.80
N GLY A 145 -5.22 -30.58 17.85
CA GLY A 145 -5.63 -31.98 18.09
C GLY A 145 -6.88 -32.12 18.98
N ASN A 146 -6.73 -32.83 20.11
CA ASN A 146 -7.82 -33.07 21.06
C ASN A 146 -8.19 -31.86 21.93
N LYS A 147 -7.36 -30.80 21.94
CA LYS A 147 -7.66 -29.55 22.66
C LYS A 147 -8.62 -28.65 21.88
N GLY A 148 -8.96 -28.99 20.63
CA GLY A 148 -9.87 -28.18 19.82
C GLY A 148 -9.20 -26.90 19.31
N TYR A 149 -9.98 -25.83 19.12
CA TYR A 149 -9.46 -24.55 18.64
C TYR A 149 -9.03 -23.67 19.80
N LEU A 150 -7.81 -23.15 19.73
CA LEU A 150 -7.21 -22.31 20.76
C LEU A 150 -6.88 -20.92 20.22
N PHE A 151 -7.16 -19.90 21.02
CA PHE A 151 -6.71 -18.53 20.78
C PHE A 151 -5.67 -18.17 21.84
N TYR A 152 -4.51 -17.66 21.42
CA TYR A 152 -3.39 -17.41 22.32
C TYR A 152 -3.27 -15.93 22.64
N SER A 153 -2.89 -15.62 23.88
CA SER A 153 -2.80 -14.24 24.36
C SER A 153 -1.72 -13.43 23.64
N ASN A 154 -0.66 -14.10 23.16
CA ASN A 154 0.41 -13.46 22.38
C ASN A 154 -0.03 -13.01 20.97
N MET A 155 -1.19 -13.44 20.49
CA MET A 155 -1.77 -12.97 19.24
C MET A 155 -2.41 -11.59 19.39
N ILE A 156 -2.73 -11.17 20.62
CA ILE A 156 -3.33 -9.86 20.91
C ILE A 156 -2.23 -8.79 20.81
N PRO A 157 -2.29 -7.86 19.84
CA PRO A 157 -1.30 -6.83 19.74
C PRO A 157 -1.47 -5.80 20.85
N LYS A 158 -0.38 -5.08 21.15
CA LYS A 158 -0.45 -3.92 22.03
C LYS A 158 -1.22 -2.80 21.34
N VAL A 159 -2.19 -2.24 22.05
CA VAL A 159 -3.05 -1.15 21.57
C VAL A 159 -2.95 0.07 22.48
N SER A 160 -3.34 1.23 21.96
CA SER A 160 -3.36 2.49 22.71
C SER A 160 -4.53 3.37 22.27
N ARG A 161 -4.95 4.24 23.19
CA ARG A 161 -5.90 5.33 22.95
C ARG A 161 -5.46 6.53 23.80
N SER A 162 -5.28 7.68 23.16
CA SER A 162 -4.71 8.87 23.83
C SER A 162 -5.58 9.32 25.01
N GLY A 163 -5.01 9.40 26.21
CA GLY A 163 -5.73 9.77 27.45
C GLY A 163 -6.45 8.61 28.14
N TYR A 164 -6.33 7.37 27.64
CA TYR A 164 -7.04 6.22 28.18
C TYR A 164 -6.11 5.03 28.41
N ARG A 165 -6.42 4.20 29.41
CA ARG A 165 -5.87 2.85 29.59
C ARG A 165 -6.88 1.81 29.13
N LEU A 166 -6.38 0.73 28.53
CA LEU A 166 -7.22 -0.43 28.20
C LEU A 166 -7.55 -1.16 29.51
N VAL A 167 -8.83 -1.43 29.75
CA VAL A 167 -9.30 -2.22 30.89
C VAL A 167 -9.31 -3.70 30.54
N ASP A 168 -10.09 -4.07 29.53
CA ASP A 168 -10.16 -5.42 28.95
C ASP A 168 -10.86 -5.32 27.58
N TRP A 169 -11.03 -6.45 26.90
CA TRP A 169 -11.91 -6.62 25.75
C TRP A 169 -13.13 -7.41 26.18
N TYR A 170 -14.32 -6.90 25.93
CA TYR A 170 -15.57 -7.52 26.40
C TYR A 170 -16.41 -8.02 25.24
N ASN A 171 -16.94 -9.23 25.36
CA ASN A 171 -17.98 -9.73 24.45
C ASN A 171 -19.34 -9.09 24.79
N GLU A 172 -20.39 -9.46 24.03
CA GLU A 172 -21.75 -8.94 24.25
C GLU A 172 -22.34 -9.32 25.62
N ASP A 173 -21.88 -10.44 26.18
CA ASP A 173 -22.28 -10.93 27.51
C ASP A 173 -21.53 -10.21 28.66
N GLY A 174 -20.59 -9.32 28.35
CA GLY A 174 -19.79 -8.60 29.34
C GLY A 174 -18.66 -9.42 29.97
N GLU A 175 -18.25 -10.52 29.33
CA GLU A 175 -17.11 -11.32 29.76
C GLU A 175 -15.81 -10.77 29.17
N GLY A 176 -14.80 -10.58 30.02
CA GLY A 176 -13.48 -10.05 29.65
C GLY A 176 -12.56 -11.10 29.03
N LEU A 177 -11.97 -10.81 27.88
CA LEU A 177 -11.04 -11.69 27.17
C LEU A 177 -9.74 -11.91 27.95
N LEU A 178 -9.10 -10.84 28.43
CA LEU A 178 -7.87 -10.93 29.21
C LEU A 178 -8.14 -11.62 30.55
N ALA A 179 -9.29 -11.35 31.16
CA ALA A 179 -9.75 -12.08 32.34
C ALA A 179 -9.92 -13.58 32.07
N LYS A 180 -10.48 -13.98 30.91
CA LYS A 180 -10.62 -15.39 30.50
C LYS A 180 -9.28 -16.11 30.36
N PHE A 181 -8.22 -15.42 29.90
CA PHE A 181 -6.88 -16.01 29.89
C PHE A 181 -6.37 -16.29 31.32
N GLY A 182 -6.55 -15.35 32.24
CA GLY A 182 -5.99 -15.46 33.59
C GLY A 182 -4.47 -15.66 33.53
N THR A 183 -3.98 -16.80 34.03
CA THR A 183 -2.57 -17.21 33.92
C THR A 183 -2.27 -18.13 32.74
N SER A 184 -3.29 -18.53 31.98
CA SER A 184 -3.14 -19.41 30.81
C SER A 184 -2.69 -18.62 29.58
N ALA A 185 -1.85 -19.23 28.75
CA ALA A 185 -1.41 -18.64 27.48
C ALA A 185 -2.47 -18.72 26.37
N SER A 186 -3.50 -19.55 26.54
CA SER A 186 -4.53 -19.85 25.55
C SER A 186 -5.91 -20.01 26.18
N ILE A 187 -6.95 -19.64 25.43
CA ILE A 187 -8.34 -20.02 25.73
C ILE A 187 -8.92 -20.89 24.62
N ARG A 188 -9.93 -21.69 24.95
CA ARG A 188 -10.63 -22.55 24.01
C ARG A 188 -11.72 -21.76 23.29
N ILE A 189 -11.74 -21.83 21.97
CA ILE A 189 -12.74 -21.19 21.11
C ILE A 189 -13.60 -22.29 20.49
N SER A 190 -14.92 -22.08 20.51
CA SER A 190 -15.90 -23.06 20.01
C SER A 190 -16.95 -22.47 19.06
N LYS A 191 -16.85 -21.16 18.80
CA LYS A 191 -17.64 -20.38 17.86
C LYS A 191 -16.86 -19.12 17.52
N ASP A 192 -17.29 -18.39 16.50
CA ASP A 192 -16.75 -17.05 16.26
C ASP A 192 -17.08 -16.14 17.44
N GLU A 193 -16.09 -15.40 17.91
CA GLU A 193 -16.23 -14.50 19.06
C GLU A 193 -15.78 -13.09 18.71
N VAL A 194 -16.52 -12.11 19.21
CA VAL A 194 -16.20 -10.69 19.03
C VAL A 194 -16.03 -10.05 20.40
N TYR A 195 -14.91 -9.37 20.60
CA TYR A 195 -14.60 -8.64 21.81
C TYR A 195 -14.31 -7.17 21.51
N THR A 196 -14.91 -6.26 22.27
CA THR A 196 -14.77 -4.81 22.10
C THR A 196 -13.91 -4.23 23.21
N ALA A 197 -12.90 -3.44 22.85
CA ALA A 197 -12.04 -2.77 23.82
C ALA A 197 -12.85 -1.84 24.73
N LYS A 198 -12.66 -1.99 26.04
CA LYS A 198 -13.14 -1.05 27.05
C LYS A 198 -11.99 -0.21 27.54
N TRP A 199 -12.15 1.10 27.41
CA TRP A 199 -11.15 2.10 27.76
C TRP A 199 -11.59 2.86 29.01
N GLU A 200 -10.63 3.24 29.85
CA GLU A 200 -10.85 4.06 31.03
C GLU A 200 -9.91 5.27 30.98
N GLU A 201 -10.44 6.46 31.21
CA GLU A 201 -9.67 7.71 31.18
C GLU A 201 -8.61 7.71 32.28
N VAL A 202 -7.40 8.16 31.93
CA VAL A 202 -6.32 8.37 32.89
C VAL A 202 -6.36 9.84 33.27
N VAL A 203 -6.94 10.13 34.44
CA VAL A 203 -6.97 11.46 35.08
C VAL A 203 -5.57 11.86 35.53
#